data_AF-A0A1G0YEA4-F1
#
_entry.id   AF-A0A1G0YEA4-F1
#
_cell.length_a   1.000
_cell.length_b   1.000
_cell.length_c   1.000
_cell.angle_alpha   90.00
_cell.angle_beta   90.00
_cell.angle_gamma   90.00
#
_symmetry.space_group_name_H-M   'P 1'
#
loop_
_entity.id
_entity.type
_entity.pdbx_description
1 polymer ?
#
loop_
_entity_poly.entity_id
_entity_poly.type
_entity_poly.pdbx_seq_one_letter_code
_entity_poly.pdbx_strand_id
1 'polypeptide(L)' 'MEIITISFEEPIQINLNGEIISIVAFKTAERGNIKFGIEAPRSIKVNREEVVRALQKSQTTPKDT' A
#
# COMPACT_ATOMS: atom_id res chain seq x y z
N MET A 1 5.88 0.47 -14.20
CA MET A 1 5.17 -0.64 -13.52
C MET A 1 6.07 -1.85 -13.63
N GLU A 2 6.49 -2.39 -12.50
CA GLU A 2 7.30 -3.60 -12.41
C GLU A 2 6.43 -4.73 -11.85
N ILE A 3 6.54 -5.93 -12.40
CA ILE A 3 5.77 -7.10 -11.95
C ILE A 3 6.76 -8.13 -11.45
N ILE A 4 6.56 -8.58 -10.21
CA ILE A 4 7.39 -9.58 -9.55
C ILE A 4 6.51 -10.64 -8.91
N THR A 5 7.05 -11.85 -8.78
CA THR A 5 6.44 -12.93 -8.01
C THR A 5 7.08 -12.97 -6.64
N ILE A 6 6.25 -12.95 -5.59
CA ILE A 6 6.69 -13.03 -4.20
C ILE A 6 6.11 -14.28 -3.54
N SER A 7 6.88 -14.90 -2.66
CA SER A 7 6.39 -15.93 -1.77
C SER A 7 5.48 -15.32 -0.70
N PHE A 8 4.54 -16.12 -0.19
CA PHE A 8 3.82 -15.74 1.04
C PHE A 8 4.74 -15.89 2.25
N GLU A 9 4.49 -15.09 3.28
CA GLU A 9 5.20 -15.10 4.58
C GLU A 9 6.69 -14.75 4.53
N GLU A 10 7.20 -14.35 3.35
CA GLU A 10 8.56 -13.86 3.16
C GLU A 10 8.55 -12.34 2.91
N PRO A 11 9.41 -11.57 3.59
CA PRO A 11 9.51 -10.13 3.36
C PRO A 11 10.22 -9.83 2.04
N ILE A 12 9.65 -8.91 1.28
CA ILE A 12 10.33 -8.22 0.19
C ILE A 12 10.65 -6.80 0.60
N GLN A 13 11.86 -6.36 0.26
CA GLN A 13 12.30 -4.99 0.49
C GLN A 13 12.25 -4.19 -0.80
N ILE A 14 11.68 -2.99 -0.72
CA ILE A 14 11.75 -2.00 -1.79
C ILE A 14 12.47 -0.75 -1.28
N ASN A 15 13.22 -0.11 -2.16
CA ASN A 15 13.83 1.19 -1.89
C ASN A 15 12.97 2.28 -2.51
N LEU A 16 12.45 3.18 -1.68
CA LEU A 16 11.70 4.35 -2.10
C LEU A 16 12.44 5.60 -1.64
N ASN A 17 13.08 6.31 -2.57
CA ASN A 17 13.82 7.55 -2.30
C ASN A 17 14.89 7.40 -1.20
N GLY A 18 15.56 6.25 -1.11
CA GLY A 18 16.56 5.96 -0.09
C GLY A 18 16.00 5.35 1.20
N GLU A 19 14.67 5.30 1.35
CA GLU A 19 14.00 4.64 2.48
C GLU A 19 13.70 3.19 2.14
N ILE A 20 14.01 2.28 3.07
CA ILE A 20 13.72 0.86 2.92
C ILE A 20 12.33 0.58 3.50
N ILE A 21 11.48 -0.05 2.69
CA ILE A 21 10.13 -0.48 3.08
C ILE A 21 10.08 -2.00 2.94
N SER A 22 9.59 -2.68 3.98
CA SER A 22 9.40 -4.13 3.98
C SER A 22 7.93 -4.46 3.80
N ILE A 23 7.63 -5.38 2.88
CA ILE A 23 6.28 -5.83 2.56
C ILE A 23 6.23 -7.34 2.71
N VAL A 24 5.21 -7.86 3.39
CA VAL A 24 4.97 -9.30 3.53
C VAL A 24 3.55 -9.62 3.08
N ALA A 25 3.40 -10.60 2.19
CA ALA A 25 2.09 -11.10 1.78
C ALA A 25 1.66 -12.30 2.64
N PHE A 26 0.42 -12.31 3.11
CA PHE A 26 -0.16 -13.39 3.89
C PHE A 26 -1.42 -13.92 3.20
N LYS A 27 -1.58 -15.25 3.23
CA LYS A 27 -2.82 -15.89 2.80
C LYS A 27 -3.93 -15.58 3.81
N THR A 28 -5.14 -15.39 3.31
CA THR A 28 -6.34 -15.29 4.14
C THR A 28 -7.22 -16.54 3.94
N ALA A 29 -8.12 -16.79 4.90
CA ALA A 29 -9.09 -17.89 4.78
C ALA A 29 -10.07 -17.68 3.61
N GLU A 30 -10.38 -16.42 3.31
CA GLU A 30 -11.22 -16.06 2.16
C GLU A 30 -10.42 -16.11 0.86
N ARG A 31 -10.94 -16.85 -0.11
CA ARG A 31 -10.31 -17.01 -1.43
C ARG A 31 -10.36 -15.69 -2.20
N GLY A 32 -9.22 -15.28 -2.76
CA GLY A 32 -9.09 -14.05 -3.52
C GLY A 32 -8.63 -12.86 -2.69
N ASN A 33 -8.71 -12.96 -1.36
CA ASN A 33 -8.18 -11.95 -0.45
C ASN A 33 -6.71 -12.25 -0.11
N ILE A 34 -5.93 -11.18 0.03
CA ILE A 34 -4.52 -11.21 0.44
C ILE A 34 -4.35 -10.13 1.49
N LYS A 35 -3.70 -10.47 2.60
CA LYS A 35 -3.31 -9.49 3.62
C LYS A 35 -1.87 -9.08 3.37
N PHE A 36 -1.61 -7.78 3.42
CA PHE A 36 -0.25 -7.24 3.36
C PHE A 36 0.16 -6.68 4.72
N GLY A 37 1.30 -7.12 5.24
CA GLY A 37 2.03 -6.42 6.31
C GLY A 37 3.01 -5.45 5.67
N ILE A 38 3.01 -4.20 6.13
CA ILE A 38 3.89 -3.15 5.60
C ILE A 38 4.61 -2.52 6.77
N GLU A 39 5.94 -2.56 6.74
CA GLU A 39 6.81 -1.84 7.66
C GLU A 39 7.48 -0.72 6.87
N ALA A 40 7.21 0.51 7.29
CA ALA A 40 7.73 1.72 6.65
C ALA A 40 8.09 2.77 7.70
N PRO A 41 9.08 3.63 7.41
CA PRO A 41 9.36 4.81 8.23
C PRO A 41 8.15 5.73 8.35
N ARG A 42 8.04 6.47 9.46
CA ARG A 42 6.93 7.41 9.70
C ARG A 42 6.86 8.57 8.69
N SER A 43 7.95 8.84 7.97
CA SER A 43 8.02 9.81 6.87
C SER A 43 7.19 9.37 5.66
N ILE A 44 6.91 8.06 5.52
CA ILE A 44 6.20 7.48 4.38
C ILE A 44 4.74 7.23 4.74
N LYS A 45 3.83 7.82 3.96
CA LYS A 45 2.39 7.58 4.09
C LYS A 45 1.99 6.32 3.33
N VAL A 46 1.56 5.30 4.06
CA VAL A 46 1.02 4.06 3.49
C VAL A 46 -0.50 4.12 3.54
N ASN A 47 -1.15 4.05 2.38
CA ASN A 47 -2.62 4.10 2.28
C ASN A 47 -3.09 3.10 1.22
N ARG A 48 -4.33 2.61 1.38
CA ARG A 48 -5.00 1.89 0.30
C ARG A 48 -5.37 2.85 -0.82
N GLU A 49 -5.24 2.42 -2.07
CA GLU A 49 -5.42 3.29 -3.22
C GLU A 49 -6.81 3.92 -3.27
N GLU A 50 -7.86 3.16 -2.93
CA GLU A 50 -9.23 3.64 -2.90
C GLU A 50 -9.43 4.80 -1.91
N VAL A 51 -8.70 4.79 -0.80
CA VAL A 51 -8.74 5.87 0.20
C VAL A 51 -8.09 7.12 -0.36
N VAL A 52 -6.93 6.99 -1.01
CA VAL A 52 -6.23 8.13 -1.64
C VAL A 52 -7.08 8.76 -2.73
N ARG A 53 -7.69 7.94 -3.60
CA ARG A 53 -8.57 8.41 -4.67
C ARG A 53 -9.82 9.11 -4.13
N ALA A 54 -10.41 8.61 -3.04
CA ALA A 54 -11.58 9.26 -2.41
C ALA A 54 -11.22 10.64 -1.82
N LEU A 55 -10.06 10.77 -1.17
CA LEU A 55 -9.58 12.04 -0.61
C LEU A 55 -9.32 13.08 -1.70
N GLN A 56 -8.71 12.68 -2.81
CA GLN A 56 -8.47 13.59 -3.94
C GLN A 56 -9.78 14.14 -4.52
N LYS A 57 -10.79 13.28 -4.71
CA LYS A 57 -12.12 13.69 -5.19
C LYS A 57 -12.77 14.74 -4.29
N SER A 58 -12.64 14.59 -2.97
CA SER A 58 -13.20 15.51 -1.98
C SER A 58 -12.49 16.88 -1.93
N GLN A 59 -11.22 16.94 -2.35
CA GLN A 59 -10.45 18.19 -2.42
C GLN A 59 -10.71 18.97 -3.71
N THR A 60 -11.15 18.29 -4.78
CA THR A 60 -11.40 18.90 -6.10
C THR A 60 -12.83 19.42 -6.29
N THR A 61 -13.78 19.06 -5.42
CA THR A 61 -15.11 19.69 -5.42
C THR A 61 -15.05 20.98 -4.60
N PRO A 62 -15.26 22.18 -5.21
CA PRO A 62 -15.47 23.40 -4.44
C PRO A 62 -16.61 23.13 -3.45
N LYS A 63 -16.40 23.48 -2.17
CA LYS A 63 -17.52 23.62 -1.25
C LYS A 63 -18.32 24.82 -1.74
N ASP A 64 -19.39 24.59 -2.49
CA ASP A 64 -20.37 25.62 -2.77
C ASP A 64 -20.85 26.19 -1.42
N THR A 65 -20.68 27.50 -1.30
CA THR A 65 -21.10 28.34 -0.17
C THR A 65 -22.58 28.66 -0.30
#